data_AF-A0A4S3PW19-F1
#
_entry.id   AF-A0A4S3PW19-F1
#
_cell.length_a   1.000
_cell.length_b   1.000
_cell.length_c   1.000
_cell.angle_alpha   90.00
_cell.angle_beta   90.00
_cell.angle_gamma   90.00
#
_symmetry.space_group_name_H-M   'P 1'
#
loop_
_entity.id
_entity.type
_entity.pdbx_description
1 polymer ?
#
loop_
_entity_poly.entity_id
_entity_poly.type
_entity_poly.pdbx_seq_one_letter_code
_entity_poly.pdbx_strand_id
1 'polypeptide(L)'
;MSRIKIDSEMDIQKYSQFYDYEEFKTNMEIWLIVHQSEFTLGEVYGLTQLIHLSSEVPGVCHEAMGKIVCCKELGLNEQTISRSTFKRMIWKCMRFGMLKVNETENEYGSQRGNLYIFNPYPTF
;
A
#
# COMPACT_ATOMS: atom_id res chain seq x y z
N MET A 1 -2.55 -9.37 -12.05
CA MET A 1 -3.38 -8.64 -11.08
C MET A 1 -4.79 -9.17 -11.19
N SER A 2 -5.48 -9.38 -10.07
CA SER A 2 -6.90 -9.74 -10.04
C SER A 2 -7.76 -8.47 -9.97
N ARG A 3 -8.94 -8.50 -10.61
CA ARG A 3 -9.91 -7.41 -10.54
C ARG A 3 -11.01 -7.73 -9.52
N ILE A 4 -11.38 -6.74 -8.72
CA ILE A 4 -12.40 -6.88 -7.67
C ILE A 4 -13.39 -5.72 -7.73
N LYS A 5 -14.65 -6.01 -7.38
CA LYS A 5 -15.68 -4.97 -7.24
C LYS A 5 -15.61 -4.39 -5.83
N ILE A 6 -15.59 -3.06 -5.74
CA ILE A 6 -15.61 -2.31 -4.47
C ILE A 6 -16.60 -1.15 -4.62
N ASP A 7 -17.71 -1.23 -3.90
CA ASP A 7 -18.76 -0.22 -3.93
C ASP A 7 -18.67 0.75 -2.73
N SER A 8 -18.05 0.36 -1.61
CA SER A 8 -17.90 1.20 -0.40
C SER A 8 -16.58 1.03 0.37
N GLU A 9 -16.27 1.94 1.30
CA GLU A 9 -15.15 1.79 2.26
C GLU A 9 -15.33 0.61 3.21
N MET A 10 -16.57 0.21 3.54
CA MET A 10 -16.80 -0.99 4.34
C MET A 10 -16.35 -2.27 3.63
N ASP A 11 -16.31 -2.26 2.29
CA ASP A 11 -15.84 -3.40 1.51
C ASP A 11 -14.34 -3.63 1.60
N ILE A 12 -13.54 -2.62 1.98
CA ILE A 12 -12.08 -2.77 1.99
C ILE A 12 -11.60 -3.47 3.27
N GLN A 13 -12.35 -3.37 4.38
CA GLN A 13 -11.97 -3.94 5.68
C GLN A 13 -11.80 -5.46 5.65
N LYS A 14 -12.62 -6.17 4.87
CA LYS A 14 -12.54 -7.64 4.72
C LYS A 14 -11.25 -8.13 4.06
N TYR A 15 -10.48 -7.25 3.45
CA TYR A 15 -9.19 -7.57 2.87
C TYR A 15 -8.02 -7.36 3.84
N SER A 16 -8.27 -6.80 5.02
CA SER A 16 -7.26 -6.74 6.08
C SER A 16 -6.86 -8.15 6.47
N GLN A 17 -5.56 -8.34 6.65
CA GLN A 17 -4.97 -9.58 7.16
C GLN A 17 -4.43 -9.41 8.59
N PHE A 18 -4.72 -8.26 9.22
CA PHE A 18 -4.25 -7.90 10.55
C PHE A 18 -5.46 -7.69 11.46
N TYR A 19 -5.33 -8.13 12.70
CA TYR A 19 -6.32 -7.96 13.77
C TYR A 19 -6.42 -6.49 14.19
N ASP A 20 -5.27 -5.83 14.35
CA ASP A 20 -5.20 -4.43 14.74
C ASP A 20 -4.00 -3.70 14.14
N TYR A 21 -3.91 -2.40 14.44
CA TYR A 21 -2.82 -1.54 14.00
C TYR A 21 -1.46 -1.95 14.55
N GLU A 22 -1.39 -2.45 15.79
CA GLU A 22 -0.12 -2.83 16.40
C GLU A 22 0.45 -4.08 15.73
N GLU A 23 -0.39 -5.08 15.44
CA GLU A 23 0.02 -6.25 14.67
C GLU A 23 0.52 -5.85 13.27
N PHE A 24 -0.22 -4.97 12.58
CA PHE A 24 0.20 -4.45 11.28
C PHE A 24 1.57 -3.76 11.37
N LYS A 25 1.74 -2.86 12.34
CA LYS A 25 2.98 -2.10 12.55
C LYS A 25 4.16 -3.04 12.82
N THR A 26 4.03 -3.99 13.75
CA THR A 26 5.08 -4.96 14.04
C THR A 26 5.49 -5.76 12.81
N ASN A 27 4.52 -6.21 12.01
CA ASN A 27 4.82 -6.92 10.76
C ASN A 27 5.56 -6.03 9.75
N MET A 28 5.18 -4.75 9.63
CA MET A 28 5.87 -3.81 8.74
C MET A 28 7.30 -3.52 9.20
N GLU A 29 7.54 -3.42 10.51
CA GLU A 29 8.90 -3.29 11.06
C GLU A 29 9.78 -4.50 10.66
N ILE A 30 9.26 -5.72 10.75
CA ILE A 30 9.99 -6.94 10.33
C ILE A 30 10.29 -6.90 8.83
N TRP A 31 9.29 -6.59 7.99
CA TRP A 31 9.51 -6.45 6.54
C TRP A 31 10.60 -5.43 6.21
N LEU A 32 10.58 -4.27 6.88
CA LEU A 32 11.55 -3.21 6.65
C LEU A 32 12.95 -3.61 7.13
N ILE A 33 13.09 -4.28 8.28
CA ILE A 33 14.40 -4.78 8.74
C ILE A 33 15.06 -5.68 7.67
N VAL A 34 14.27 -6.52 7.00
CA VAL A 34 14.80 -7.50 6.04
C VAL A 34 15.07 -6.88 4.66
N HIS A 35 14.19 -5.99 4.19
CA HIS A 35 14.20 -5.54 2.79
C HIS A 35 14.49 -4.05 2.58
N GLN A 36 14.61 -3.21 3.62
CA GLN A 36 14.78 -1.76 3.45
C GLN A 36 15.99 -1.40 2.58
N SER A 37 17.10 -2.15 2.67
CA SER A 37 18.30 -1.93 1.86
C SER A 37 18.09 -2.17 0.35
N GLU A 38 17.04 -2.86 -0.04
CA GLU A 38 16.68 -3.11 -1.44
C GLU A 38 15.92 -1.92 -2.07
N PHE A 39 15.52 -0.92 -1.27
CA PHE A 39 14.80 0.26 -1.72
C PHE A 39 15.72 1.46 -1.85
N THR A 40 15.50 2.27 -2.88
CA THR A 40 16.10 3.61 -2.96
C THR A 40 15.41 4.55 -1.98
N LEU A 41 16.04 5.67 -1.63
CA LEU A 41 15.47 6.65 -0.71
C LEU A 41 14.05 7.09 -1.11
N GLY A 42 13.80 7.36 -2.40
CA GLY A 42 12.47 7.71 -2.89
C GLY A 42 11.44 6.58 -2.76
N GLU A 43 11.86 5.33 -2.94
CA GLU A 43 10.97 4.19 -2.75
C GLU A 43 10.65 3.98 -1.26
N VAL A 44 11.62 4.18 -0.36
CA VAL A 44 11.39 4.17 1.09
C VAL A 44 10.36 5.24 1.47
N TYR A 45 10.48 6.46 0.94
CA TYR A 45 9.49 7.51 1.19
C TYR A 45 8.08 7.11 0.72
N GLY A 46 7.96 6.59 -0.50
CA GLY A 46 6.67 6.11 -1.02
C GLY A 46 6.08 4.98 -0.17
N LEU A 47 6.93 4.08 0.32
CA LEU A 47 6.50 2.93 1.12
C LEU A 47 6.03 3.36 2.50
N THR A 48 6.76 4.26 3.16
CA THR A 48 6.36 4.83 4.46
C THR A 48 5.01 5.55 4.36
N GLN A 49 4.79 6.34 3.31
CA GLN A 49 3.51 7.00 3.09
C GLN A 49 2.37 6.00 2.84
N LEU A 50 2.63 4.96 2.05
CA LEU A 50 1.64 3.90 1.80
C LEU A 50 1.29 3.13 3.08
N ILE A 51 2.29 2.79 3.91
CA ILE A 51 2.09 2.14 5.22
C ILE A 51 1.26 3.05 6.13
N HIS A 52 1.60 4.34 6.21
CA HIS A 52 0.85 5.31 7.00
C HIS A 52 -0.62 5.37 6.58
N LEU A 53 -0.90 5.52 5.28
CA LEU A 53 -2.28 5.52 4.75
C LEU A 53 -3.00 4.18 4.94
N SER A 54 -2.28 3.08 5.12
CA SER A 54 -2.83 1.76 5.42
C SER A 54 -3.05 1.53 6.92
N SER A 55 -2.94 2.57 7.75
CA SER A 55 -3.17 2.46 9.21
C SER A 55 -4.64 2.62 9.58
N GLU A 56 -5.43 3.32 8.75
CA GLU A 56 -6.87 3.53 8.96
C GLU A 56 -7.65 2.22 8.89
N VAL A 57 -7.33 1.39 7.90
CA VAL A 57 -7.72 -0.01 7.83
C VAL A 57 -6.42 -0.82 7.83
N PRO A 58 -6.04 -1.48 8.95
CA PRO A 58 -4.73 -2.11 9.10
C PRO A 58 -4.32 -2.94 7.87
N GLY A 59 -3.24 -2.51 7.21
CA GLY A 59 -2.68 -3.18 6.04
C GLY A 59 -3.49 -3.07 4.75
N VAL A 60 -4.50 -2.20 4.66
CA VAL A 60 -5.27 -1.99 3.43
C VAL A 60 -5.33 -0.51 3.07
N CYS A 61 -5.06 -0.20 1.80
CA CYS A 61 -5.18 1.15 1.28
C CYS A 61 -5.84 1.15 -0.10
N HIS A 62 -6.88 1.96 -0.27
CA HIS A 62 -7.57 2.19 -1.55
C HIS A 62 -7.47 3.65 -1.98
N GLU A 63 -6.27 4.23 -1.87
CA GLU A 63 -6.04 5.62 -2.24
C GLU A 63 -5.51 5.79 -3.66
N ALA A 64 -5.87 6.93 -4.27
CA ALA A 64 -5.32 7.30 -5.55
C ALA A 64 -3.80 7.46 -5.43
N MET A 65 -3.06 6.96 -6.42
CA MET A 65 -1.60 7.07 -6.48
C MET A 65 -1.09 8.49 -6.22
N GLY A 66 -1.78 9.50 -6.76
CA GLY A 66 -1.45 10.91 -6.53
C GLY A 66 -1.45 11.31 -5.05
N LYS A 67 -2.38 10.79 -4.26
CA LYS A 67 -2.44 11.04 -2.81
C LYS A 67 -1.30 10.33 -2.08
N ILE A 68 -0.96 9.10 -2.50
CA ILE A 68 0.10 8.30 -1.88
C ILE A 68 1.49 8.90 -2.12
N VAL A 69 1.74 9.47 -3.31
CA VAL A 69 3.03 10.10 -3.64
C VAL A 69 3.14 11.56 -3.18
N CYS A 70 2.13 12.11 -2.51
CA CYS A 70 2.16 13.48 -1.97
C CYS A 70 2.42 13.43 -0.47
N CYS A 71 3.32 14.28 0.03
CA CYS A 71 3.62 14.37 1.46
C CYS A 71 2.90 15.58 2.07
N LYS A 72 1.74 15.33 2.69
CA LYS A 72 0.96 16.40 3.32
C LYS A 72 1.66 17.04 4.52
N GLU A 73 2.45 16.26 5.27
CA GLU A 73 3.15 16.72 6.47
C GLU A 73 4.20 17.80 6.20
N LEU A 74 4.75 17.85 4.99
CA LEU A 74 5.71 18.88 4.58
C LEU A 74 5.04 20.14 4.02
N GLY A 75 3.70 20.21 3.99
CA GLY A 75 2.95 21.33 3.39
C GLY A 75 3.13 21.46 1.87
N LEU A 76 3.77 20.46 1.24
CA LEU A 76 4.01 20.41 -0.19
C LEU A 76 2.85 19.69 -0.86
N ASN A 77 2.03 20.42 -1.61
CA ASN A 77 1.00 19.84 -2.49
C ASN A 77 1.60 19.26 -3.79
N GLU A 78 2.88 18.91 -3.77
CA GLU A 78 3.62 18.39 -4.92
C GLU A 78 3.98 16.92 -4.72
N GLN A 79 4.06 16.18 -5.83
CA GLN A 79 4.48 14.78 -5.81
C GLN A 79 5.94 14.71 -5.38
N THR A 80 6.21 14.12 -4.21
CA THR A 80 7.57 13.96 -3.69
C THR A 80 8.35 12.90 -4.45
N ILE A 81 7.66 11.96 -5.12
CA ILE A 81 8.29 10.95 -5.98
C ILE A 81 7.59 10.81 -7.32
N SER A 82 8.38 10.45 -8.34
CA SER A 82 7.84 10.19 -9.68
C SER A 82 6.94 8.96 -9.72
N ARG A 83 6.06 8.91 -10.73
CA ARG A 83 5.21 7.73 -10.95
C ARG A 83 6.00 6.45 -11.18
N SER A 84 7.12 6.54 -11.88
CA SER A 84 8.00 5.41 -12.17
C SER A 84 8.67 4.88 -10.91
N THR A 85 9.03 5.78 -9.97
CA THR A 85 9.58 5.41 -8.65
C THR A 85 8.56 4.60 -7.86
N PHE A 86 7.33 5.09 -7.76
CA PHE A 86 6.26 4.39 -7.05
C PHE A 86 5.93 3.02 -7.67
N LYS A 87 5.84 2.93 -9.00
CA LYS A 87 5.59 1.64 -9.68
C LYS A 87 6.71 0.62 -9.39
N ARG A 88 7.97 1.06 -9.38
CA ARG A 88 9.13 0.19 -9.07
C ARG A 88 9.08 -0.30 -7.61
N MET A 89 8.74 0.59 -6.68
CA MET A 89 8.52 0.26 -5.28
C MET A 89 7.44 -0.82 -5.12
N ILE A 90 6.24 -0.60 -5.70
CA ILE A 90 5.14 -1.59 -5.65
C ILE A 90 5.58 -2.93 -6.23
N TRP A 91 6.28 -2.93 -7.36
CA TRP A 91 6.79 -4.15 -7.96
C TRP A 91 7.75 -4.91 -7.03
N LYS A 92 8.66 -4.21 -6.34
CA LYS A 92 9.56 -4.83 -5.34
C LYS A 92 8.77 -5.42 -4.17
N CYS A 93 7.84 -4.67 -3.60
CA CYS A 93 7.02 -5.17 -2.49
C CYS A 93 6.21 -6.42 -2.89
N MET A 94 5.64 -6.44 -4.10
CA MET A 94 4.97 -7.63 -4.64
C MET A 94 5.94 -8.80 -4.82
N ARG A 95 7.15 -8.54 -5.32
CA ARG A 95 8.20 -9.56 -5.49
C ARG A 95 8.62 -10.18 -4.17
N PHE A 96 8.68 -9.39 -3.09
CA PHE A 96 9.02 -9.87 -1.75
C PHE A 96 7.86 -10.60 -1.06
N GLY A 97 6.64 -10.48 -1.59
CA GLY A 97 5.44 -10.99 -0.93
C GLY A 97 4.90 -10.07 0.17
N MET A 98 5.46 -8.86 0.31
CA MET A 98 5.05 -7.88 1.33
C MET A 98 3.64 -7.33 1.07
N LEU A 99 3.25 -7.17 -0.20
CA LEU A 99 1.91 -6.69 -0.55
C LEU A 99 1.37 -7.31 -1.83
N LYS A 100 0.05 -7.36 -1.91
CA LYS A 100 -0.73 -7.69 -3.11
C LYS A 100 -1.46 -6.44 -3.60
N VAL A 101 -1.58 -6.32 -4.92
CA VAL A 101 -2.37 -5.26 -5.56
C VAL A 101 -3.51 -5.87 -6.36
N ASN A 102 -4.74 -5.43 -6.08
CA ASN A 102 -5.92 -5.73 -6.89
C ASN A 102 -6.37 -4.47 -7.62
N GLU A 103 -6.73 -4.58 -8.89
CA GLU A 103 -7.43 -3.50 -9.58
C GLU A 103 -8.89 -3.49 -9.11
N THR A 104 -9.44 -2.31 -8.92
CA THR A 104 -10.82 -2.15 -8.48
C THR A 104 -11.68 -1.66 -9.62
N GLU A 105 -12.88 -2.21 -9.74
CA GLU A 105 -13.89 -1.82 -10.73
C GLU A 105 -15.19 -1.41 -10.02
N ASN A 106 -15.93 -0.50 -10.64
CA ASN A 106 -17.28 -0.16 -10.20
C ASN A 106 -18.30 -1.22 -10.65
N GLU A 107 -19.55 -1.07 -10.20
CA GLU A 107 -20.67 -1.94 -10.60
C GLU A 107 -20.83 -2.07 -12.14
N TYR A 108 -20.44 -1.04 -12.89
CA TYR A 108 -20.48 -0.96 -14.36
C TYR A 108 -19.23 -1.53 -15.08
N GLY A 109 -18.25 -2.04 -14.35
CA GLY A 109 -17.02 -2.64 -14.91
C GLY A 109 -15.92 -1.65 -15.29
N SER A 110 -16.05 -0.36 -14.96
CA SER A 110 -15.01 0.65 -15.16
C SER A 110 -13.98 0.59 -14.04
N GLN A 111 -12.69 0.57 -14.40
CA GLN A 111 -11.59 0.60 -13.43
C GLN A 111 -11.60 1.91 -12.63
N ARG A 112 -11.59 1.81 -11.30
CA ARG A 112 -11.59 2.94 -10.35
C ARG A 112 -10.21 3.21 -9.78
N GLY A 113 -9.41 2.17 -9.52
CA GLY A 113 -8.08 2.33 -8.95
C GLY A 113 -7.45 1.01 -8.54
N ASN A 114 -6.60 1.06 -7.53
CA ASN A 114 -5.89 -0.09 -6.98
C ASN A 114 -6.16 -0.21 -5.48
N LEU A 115 -6.39 -1.44 -5.03
CA LEU A 115 -6.40 -1.81 -3.63
C LEU A 115 -5.04 -2.44 -3.29
N TYR A 116 -4.31 -1.81 -2.39
CA TYR A 116 -3.05 -2.32 -1.84
C TYR A 116 -3.35 -3.06 -0.56
N ILE A 117 -2.92 -4.33 -0.48
CA ILE A 117 -3.16 -5.22 0.65
C ILE A 117 -1.81 -5.72 1.14
N PHE A 118 -1.39 -5.32 2.33
CA PHE A 118 -0.18 -5.83 2.97
C PHE A 118 -0.42 -7.23 3.52
N ASN A 119 0.61 -8.06 3.46
CA ASN A 119 0.61 -9.40 4.01
C ASN A 119 1.42 -9.42 5.33
N PRO A 120 1.01 -10.25 6.31
CA PRO A 120 1.85 -10.55 7.46
C PRO A 120 3.21 -11.09 7.01
N TYR A 121 4.24 -10.84 7.80
CA TYR A 121 5.53 -11.46 7.58
C TYR A 121 5.38 -12.98 7.74
N PRO A 122 5.95 -13.81 6.84
CA PRO A 122 5.80 -15.26 6.93
C PRO A 122 6.35 -15.77 8.27
N THR A 123 5.48 -16.36 9.08
CA THR A 123 5.87 -17.16 10.24
C THR A 123 6.20 -18.57 9.74
N PHE A 124 7.38 -19.06 10.08
CA PHE A 124 7.85 -20.42 9.76
C PHE A 124 7.21 -21.46 10.68
#